data_AF-G0NMY0-F1
#
_entry.id   AF-G0NMY0-F1
#
_cell.length_a   1.000
_cell.length_b   1.000
_cell.length_c   1.000
_cell.angle_alpha   90.00
_cell.angle_beta   90.00
_cell.angle_gamma   90.00
#
_symmetry.space_group_name_H-M   'P 1'
#
loop_
_entity.id
_entity.type
_entity.pdbx_description
1 polymer ?
#
loop_
_entity_poly.entity_id
_entity_poly.type
_entity_poly.pdbx_seq_one_letter_code
_entity_poly.pdbx_strand_id
1 'polypeptide(L)'
;MISANWTSNLVSEWNIETPGIAVGLLYTVFMLVFPFYAYVFNLNKDLDKNLAVFQIINHFYRCIKRMYICLIVILCTFIVFVDKYKSTEITALKVIILIFWTYMQTEVEVNHLLLSLLAVQRFLLYFFQSTHRYLNFEQKGMTRILKVCYGVSFLSSAV
;
A
#
# COMPACT_ATOMS: atom_id res chain seq x y z
N MET A 1 12.63 -14.56 47.51
CA MET A 1 12.97 -13.28 46.84
C MET A 1 13.70 -13.46 45.51
N ILE A 2 14.56 -14.48 45.34
CA ILE A 2 15.29 -14.70 44.08
C ILE A 2 14.37 -15.18 42.93
N SER A 3 13.40 -16.08 43.19
CA SER A 3 12.50 -16.60 42.15
C SER A 3 11.60 -15.55 41.48
N ALA A 4 11.10 -14.58 42.26
CA ALA A 4 10.25 -13.51 41.76
C ALA A 4 10.99 -12.58 40.77
N ASN A 5 12.30 -12.39 40.98
CA ASN A 5 13.15 -11.53 40.16
C ASN A 5 13.47 -12.17 38.79
N TRP A 6 13.65 -13.49 38.75
CA TRP A 6 13.84 -14.22 37.49
C TRP A 6 12.56 -14.22 36.64
N THR A 7 11.41 -14.45 37.27
CA THR A 7 10.12 -14.45 36.55
C THR A 7 9.75 -13.07 36.04
N SER A 8 10.05 -12.00 36.78
CA SER A 8 9.80 -10.63 36.31
C SER A 8 10.71 -10.24 35.15
N ASN A 9 11.98 -10.66 35.18
CA ASN A 9 12.94 -10.39 34.11
C ASN A 9 12.55 -11.12 32.82
N LEU A 10 12.18 -12.40 32.91
CA LEU A 10 11.67 -13.16 31.77
C LEU A 10 10.40 -12.50 31.20
N VAL A 11 9.40 -12.20 32.01
CA VAL A 11 8.17 -11.55 31.53
C VAL A 11 8.46 -10.19 30.88
N SER A 12 9.46 -9.45 31.36
CA SER A 12 9.88 -8.17 30.75
C SER A 12 10.59 -8.35 29.40
N GLU A 13 11.48 -9.34 29.27
CA GLU A 13 12.17 -9.67 28.01
C GLU A 13 11.17 -10.16 26.96
N TRP A 14 10.26 -11.07 27.33
CA TRP A 14 9.20 -11.54 26.45
C TRP A 14 8.28 -10.40 26.00
N ASN A 15 7.90 -9.46 26.87
CA ASN A 15 7.06 -8.32 26.50
C ASN A 15 7.73 -7.32 25.54
N ILE A 16 9.06 -7.22 25.56
CA ILE A 16 9.81 -6.29 24.71
C ILE A 16 10.16 -6.94 23.35
N GLU A 17 10.49 -8.23 23.33
CA GLU A 17 10.92 -8.92 22.10
C GLU A 17 9.76 -9.47 21.25
N THR A 18 8.66 -9.89 21.86
CA THR A 18 7.48 -10.42 21.13
C THR A 18 6.91 -9.45 20.08
N PRO A 19 6.75 -8.14 20.32
CA PRO A 19 6.26 -7.23 19.28
C PRO A 19 7.26 -7.07 18.12
N GLY A 20 8.56 -7.06 18.38
CA GLY A 20 9.59 -6.94 17.34
C GLY A 20 9.61 -8.14 16.40
N ILE A 21 9.58 -9.35 16.96
CA ILE A 21 9.56 -10.61 16.19
C ILE A 21 8.27 -10.71 15.37
N ALA A 22 7.12 -10.36 15.94
CA ALA A 22 5.84 -10.38 15.24
C ALA A 22 5.83 -9.40 14.05
N VAL A 23 6.34 -8.18 14.23
CA VAL A 23 6.46 -7.18 13.16
C VAL A 23 7.40 -7.67 12.04
N GLY A 24 8.55 -8.26 12.41
CA GLY A 24 9.49 -8.83 11.44
C GLY A 24 8.89 -9.98 10.63
N LEU A 25 8.14 -10.88 11.28
CA LEU A 25 7.45 -11.99 10.62
C LEU A 25 6.38 -11.48 9.64
N LEU A 26 5.54 -10.54 10.08
CA LEU A 26 4.50 -9.92 9.24
C LEU A 26 5.11 -9.29 7.99
N TYR A 27 6.21 -8.55 8.15
CA TYR A 27 6.91 -7.91 7.04
C TYR A 27 7.46 -8.92 6.05
N THR A 28 8.01 -10.04 6.54
CA THR A 28 8.56 -11.12 5.72
C THR A 28 7.46 -11.80 4.91
N VAL A 29 6.32 -12.11 5.55
CA VAL A 29 5.15 -12.65 4.85
C VAL A 29 4.68 -11.69 3.77
N PHE A 30 4.59 -10.38 4.07
CA PHE A 30 4.20 -9.36 3.11
C PHE A 30 5.13 -9.37 1.89
N MET A 31 6.45 -9.34 2.10
CA MET A 31 7.45 -9.42 1.04
C MET A 31 7.32 -10.66 0.15
N LEU A 32 6.95 -11.80 0.74
CA LEU A 32 6.73 -13.04 -0.01
C LEU A 32 5.44 -13.04 -0.83
N VAL A 33 4.40 -12.29 -0.43
CA VAL A 33 3.12 -12.25 -1.17
C VAL A 33 3.26 -11.55 -2.53
N PHE A 34 4.11 -10.52 -2.62
CA PHE A 34 4.27 -9.75 -3.85
C PHE A 34 4.66 -10.56 -5.10
N PRO A 35 5.68 -11.45 -5.09
CA PRO A 35 6.02 -12.25 -6.27
C PRO A 35 4.87 -13.14 -6.74
N PHE A 36 4.07 -13.72 -5.82
CA PHE A 36 2.88 -14.49 -6.20
C PHE A 36 1.81 -13.59 -6.83
N TYR A 37 1.55 -12.42 -6.23
CA TYR A 37 0.64 -11.43 -6.79
C TYR A 37 1.06 -10.99 -8.20
N ALA A 38 2.35 -10.69 -8.39
CA ALA A 38 2.89 -10.26 -9.67
C ALA A 38 2.86 -11.37 -10.72
N TYR A 39 3.10 -12.62 -10.32
CA TYR A 39 2.97 -13.78 -11.19
C TYR A 39 1.53 -13.94 -11.69
N VAL A 40 0.55 -13.97 -10.78
CA VAL A 40 -0.88 -14.09 -11.13
C VAL A 40 -1.34 -12.94 -12.01
N PHE A 41 -0.93 -11.70 -11.68
CA PHE A 41 -1.28 -10.54 -12.49
C PHE A 41 -0.74 -10.67 -13.92
N ASN A 42 0.52 -11.09 -14.10
CA ASN A 42 1.10 -11.25 -15.43
C ASN A 42 0.44 -12.37 -16.22
N LEU A 43 0.04 -13.46 -15.57
CA LEU A 43 -0.67 -14.57 -16.22
C LEU A 43 -2.02 -14.13 -16.80
N ASN A 44 -2.77 -13.34 -16.03
CA ASN A 44 -4.12 -12.91 -16.40
C ASN A 44 -4.12 -11.64 -17.26
N LYS A 45 -2.98 -10.95 -17.35
CA LYS A 45 -2.83 -9.66 -18.04
C LYS A 45 -3.33 -9.70 -19.48
N ASP A 46 -3.01 -10.75 -20.23
CA ASP A 46 -3.34 -10.82 -21.65
C ASP A 46 -4.83 -11.08 -21.91
N LEU A 47 -5.47 -11.84 -21.02
CA LEU A 47 -6.91 -12.11 -21.08
C LEU A 47 -7.72 -10.89 -20.62
N ASP A 48 -7.27 -10.22 -19.56
CA ASP A 48 -8.02 -9.14 -18.94
C ASP A 48 -7.87 -7.80 -19.66
N LYS A 49 -6.86 -7.62 -20.52
CA LYS A 49 -6.56 -6.35 -21.24
C LYS A 49 -7.75 -5.67 -21.91
N ASN A 50 -8.73 -6.45 -22.37
CA ASN A 50 -9.90 -5.96 -23.08
C ASN A 50 -11.06 -5.54 -22.16
N LEU A 51 -10.97 -5.83 -20.86
CA LEU A 51 -11.98 -5.46 -19.88
C LEU A 51 -11.82 -3.99 -19.49
N ALA A 52 -12.91 -3.22 -19.46
CA ALA A 52 -12.88 -1.85 -18.95
C ALA A 52 -12.33 -1.75 -17.50
N VAL A 53 -12.56 -2.80 -16.72
CA VAL A 53 -12.08 -2.93 -15.32
C VAL A 53 -10.57 -3.15 -15.24
N PHE A 54 -9.94 -3.68 -16.30
CA PHE A 54 -8.50 -3.97 -16.29
C PHE A 54 -7.65 -2.73 -16.16
N GLN A 55 -8.10 -1.57 -16.64
CA GLN A 55 -7.35 -0.32 -16.44
C GLN A 55 -7.22 0.04 -14.96
N ILE A 56 -8.26 -0.23 -14.15
CA ILE A 56 -8.24 -0.06 -12.70
C ILE A 56 -7.33 -1.10 -12.06
N ILE A 57 -7.46 -2.38 -12.44
CA ILE A 57 -6.63 -3.46 -11.90
C ILE A 57 -5.15 -3.22 -12.21
N ASN A 58 -4.81 -2.78 -13.42
CA ASN A 58 -3.46 -2.41 -13.80
C ASN A 58 -2.96 -1.17 -13.04
N HIS A 59 -3.83 -0.23 -12.69
CA HIS A 59 -3.48 0.87 -11.79
C HIS A 59 -3.15 0.35 -10.38
N PHE A 60 -3.97 -0.55 -9.82
CA PHE A 60 -3.70 -1.20 -8.53
C PHE A 60 -2.39 -1.98 -8.54
N TYR A 61 -2.11 -2.74 -9.60
CA TYR A 61 -0.84 -3.45 -9.74
C TYR A 61 0.36 -2.49 -9.70
N ARG A 62 0.28 -1.36 -10.41
CA ARG A 62 1.34 -0.34 -10.39
C ARG A 62 1.46 0.32 -9.01
N CYS A 63 0.34 0.58 -8.34
CA CYS A 63 0.31 1.13 -6.99
C CYS A 63 0.98 0.19 -5.99
N ILE A 64 0.57 -1.09 -5.96
CA ILE A 64 1.17 -2.12 -5.12
C ILE A 64 2.67 -2.24 -5.40
N LYS A 65 3.09 -2.28 -6.67
CA LYS A 65 4.53 -2.32 -7.01
C LYS A 65 5.30 -1.11 -6.44
N ARG A 66 4.76 0.11 -6.55
CA ARG A 66 5.39 1.31 -5.96
C ARG A 66 5.46 1.20 -4.45
N MET A 67 4.38 0.77 -3.80
CA MET A 67 4.31 0.58 -2.35
C MET A 67 5.41 -0.37 -1.84
N TYR A 68 5.61 -1.51 -2.49
CA TYR A 68 6.69 -2.44 -2.13
C TYR A 68 8.10 -1.83 -2.30
N ILE A 69 8.33 -1.08 -3.38
CA ILE A 69 9.61 -0.38 -3.59
C ILE A 69 9.84 0.65 -2.47
N CYS A 70 8.82 1.44 -2.13
CA CYS A 70 8.90 2.42 -1.04
C CYS A 70 9.21 1.75 0.31
N LEU A 71 8.56 0.62 0.62
CA LEU A 71 8.82 -0.13 1.86
C LEU A 71 10.26 -0.64 1.93
N ILE A 72 10.79 -1.19 0.83
CA ILE A 72 12.20 -1.62 0.76
C ILE A 72 13.15 -0.44 1.01
N VAL A 73 12.90 0.71 0.38
CA VAL A 73 13.75 1.91 0.56
C VAL A 73 13.74 2.38 2.01
N ILE A 74 12.57 2.41 2.66
CA ILE A 74 12.44 2.79 4.08
C ILE A 74 13.23 1.82 4.96
N LEU A 75 13.11 0.51 4.72
CA LEU A 75 13.81 -0.50 5.51
C LEU A 75 15.34 -0.42 5.34
N CYS A 76 15.82 -0.27 4.10
CA CYS A 76 17.25 -0.07 3.82
C CYS A 76 17.78 1.20 4.50
N THR A 77 17.00 2.29 4.45
CA THR A 77 17.37 3.56 5.12
C THR A 77 17.42 3.35 6.63
N PHE A 78 16.44 2.68 7.22
CA PHE A 78 16.42 2.40 8.65
C PHE A 78 17.65 1.61 9.11
N ILE A 79 18.01 0.52 8.41
CA ILE A 79 19.18 -0.31 8.73
C ILE A 79 20.48 0.51 8.69
N VAL A 80 20.67 1.32 7.64
CA VAL A 80 21.89 2.14 7.49
C VAL A 80 22.02 3.18 8.60
N PHE A 81 20.91 3.75 9.05
CA PHE A 81 20.92 4.80 10.06
C PHE A 81 21.14 4.28 11.47
N VAL A 82 20.60 3.09 11.83
CA VAL A 82 20.81 2.47 13.15
C VAL A 82 22.30 2.32 13.49
N ASP A 83 23.15 2.07 12.49
CA ASP A 83 24.59 1.83 12.69
C ASP A 83 25.48 3.09 12.86
N LYS A 84 25.01 4.31 12.52
CA LYS A 84 25.96 5.45 12.28
C LYS A 84 25.68 6.78 12.99
N TYR A 85 24.77 6.82 13.97
CA TYR A 85 24.09 8.08 14.31
C TYR A 85 24.92 9.29 14.81
N LYS A 86 24.66 10.46 14.18
CA LYS A 86 24.79 11.84 14.72
C LYS A 86 23.43 12.57 14.72
N SER A 87 23.28 13.60 15.56
CA SER A 87 21.99 14.29 15.81
C SER A 87 21.30 14.92 14.58
N THR A 88 22.04 15.39 13.58
CA THR A 88 21.48 16.01 12.35
C THR A 88 20.89 14.98 11.38
N GLU A 89 21.44 13.77 11.36
CA GLU A 89 20.98 12.67 10.50
C GLU A 89 19.60 12.15 10.95
N ILE A 90 19.28 12.23 12.25
CA ILE A 90 17.98 11.83 12.80
C ILE A 90 16.85 12.71 12.24
N THR A 91 17.10 14.02 12.13
CA THR A 91 16.11 14.97 11.62
C THR A 91 15.80 14.71 10.15
N ALA A 92 16.81 14.45 9.33
CA ALA A 92 16.62 14.12 7.91
C ALA A 92 15.80 12.82 7.73
N LEU A 93 16.10 11.79 8.52
CA LEU A 93 15.37 10.52 8.49
C LEU A 93 13.88 10.70 8.86
N LYS A 94 13.58 11.52 9.88
CA LYS A 94 12.19 11.85 10.25
C LYS A 94 11.43 12.53 9.11
N VAL A 95 12.06 13.48 8.41
CA VAL A 95 11.44 14.16 7.26
C VAL A 95 11.18 13.19 6.12
N ILE A 96 12.13 12.30 5.82
CA ILE A 96 11.96 11.26 4.79
C ILE A 96 10.79 10.36 5.13
N ILE A 97 10.72 9.84 6.37
CA ILE A 97 9.61 8.99 6.82
C ILE A 97 8.27 9.73 6.69
N LEU A 98 8.20 11.00 7.05
CA LEU A 98 6.97 11.80 6.93
C LEU A 98 6.52 11.94 5.46
N ILE A 99 7.43 12.19 4.53
CA ILE A 99 7.13 12.30 3.09
C ILE A 99 6.62 10.97 2.54
N PHE A 100 7.25 9.86 2.91
CA PHE A 100 6.79 8.54 2.49
C PHE A 100 5.43 8.21 3.08
N TRP A 101 5.17 8.57 4.34
CA TRP A 101 3.89 8.36 5.00
C TRP A 101 2.75 9.09 4.27
N THR A 102 2.92 10.39 3.98
CA THR A 102 1.90 11.18 3.27
C THR A 102 1.66 10.67 1.84
N TYR A 103 2.72 10.22 1.16
CA TYR A 103 2.61 9.58 -0.15
C TYR A 103 1.76 8.29 -0.08
N MET A 104 2.05 7.39 0.86
CA MET A 104 1.30 6.15 1.02
C MET A 104 -0.17 6.41 1.36
N GLN A 105 -0.45 7.37 2.23
CA GLN A 105 -1.81 7.76 2.58
C GLN A 105 -2.61 8.20 1.34
N THR A 106 -2.00 9.05 0.51
CA THR A 106 -2.64 9.53 -0.74
C THR A 106 -2.95 8.38 -1.69
N GLU A 107 -2.03 7.42 -1.85
CA GLU A 107 -2.25 6.25 -2.73
C GLU A 107 -3.37 5.34 -2.17
N VAL A 108 -3.46 5.15 -0.85
CA VAL A 108 -4.53 4.37 -0.21
C VAL A 108 -5.90 5.02 -0.42
N GLU A 109 -6.00 6.34 -0.25
CA GLU A 109 -7.24 7.09 -0.49
C GLU A 109 -7.71 6.95 -1.94
N VAL A 110 -6.80 7.14 -2.91
CA VAL A 110 -7.09 6.94 -4.32
C VAL A 110 -7.55 5.51 -4.59
N ASN A 111 -6.90 4.51 -4.00
CA ASN A 111 -7.31 3.12 -4.16
C ASN A 111 -8.72 2.85 -3.62
N HIS A 112 -9.08 3.41 -2.45
CA HIS A 112 -10.44 3.29 -1.91
C HIS A 112 -11.49 3.96 -2.79
N LEU A 113 -11.18 5.15 -3.35
CA LEU A 113 -12.07 5.82 -4.30
C LEU A 113 -12.25 5.00 -5.60
N LEU A 114 -11.19 4.36 -6.07
CA LEU A 114 -11.26 3.48 -7.24
C LEU A 114 -12.04 2.19 -6.94
N LEU A 115 -11.88 1.61 -5.75
CA LEU A 115 -12.64 0.45 -5.29
C LEU A 115 -14.14 0.78 -5.18
N SER A 116 -14.49 1.93 -4.63
CA SER A 116 -15.88 2.36 -4.53
C SER A 116 -16.48 2.61 -5.92
N LEU A 117 -15.73 3.26 -6.82
CA LEU A 117 -16.14 3.44 -8.22
C LEU A 117 -16.38 2.10 -8.92
N LEU A 118 -15.49 1.13 -8.72
CA LEU A 118 -15.59 -0.21 -9.31
C LEU A 118 -16.79 -0.98 -8.75
N ALA A 119 -17.11 -0.82 -7.47
CA ALA A 119 -18.32 -1.38 -6.86
C ALA A 119 -19.59 -0.77 -7.47
N VAL A 120 -19.63 0.56 -7.64
CA VAL A 120 -20.75 1.26 -8.31
C VAL A 120 -20.89 0.79 -9.75
N GLN A 121 -19.78 0.65 -10.49
CA GLN A 121 -19.79 0.10 -11.86
C GLN A 121 -20.40 -1.30 -11.90
N ARG A 122 -19.99 -2.21 -11.00
CA ARG A 122 -20.51 -3.58 -10.92
C ARG A 122 -21.99 -3.61 -10.55
N PHE A 123 -22.42 -2.77 -9.61
CA PHE A 123 -23.82 -2.61 -9.23
C PHE A 123 -24.66 -2.17 -10.44
N LEU A 124 -24.25 -1.10 -11.12
CA LEU A 124 -25.00 -0.58 -12.27
C LEU A 124 -25.09 -1.60 -13.41
N LEU A 125 -24.02 -2.35 -13.70
CA LEU A 125 -24.07 -3.41 -14.72
C LEU A 125 -25.03 -4.55 -14.34
N TYR A 126 -25.15 -4.87 -13.05
CA TYR A 126 -26.05 -5.92 -12.57
C TYR A 126 -27.52 -5.50 -12.63
N PHE A 127 -27.85 -4.27 -12.21
CA PHE A 127 -29.23 -3.79 -12.15
C PHE A 127 -29.72 -3.14 -13.45
N PHE A 128 -28.83 -2.55 -14.25
CA PHE A 128 -29.15 -1.80 -15.46
C PHE A 128 -28.25 -2.25 -16.62
N GLN A 129 -28.62 -3.35 -17.28
CA GLN A 129 -27.89 -3.85 -18.46
C GLN A 129 -27.75 -2.79 -19.59
N SER A 130 -28.64 -1.80 -19.66
CA SER A 130 -28.57 -0.66 -20.59
C SER A 130 -27.34 0.23 -20.37
N THR A 131 -26.71 0.19 -19.19
CA THR A 131 -25.51 0.99 -18.87
C THR A 131 -24.22 0.37 -19.40
N HIS A 132 -24.25 -0.85 -19.99
CA HIS A 132 -23.09 -1.49 -20.62
C HIS A 132 -22.37 -0.59 -21.65
N ARG A 133 -23.14 0.22 -22.39
CA ARG A 133 -22.61 1.12 -23.43
C ARG A 133 -21.88 2.35 -22.87
N TYR A 134 -22.23 2.77 -21.64
CA TYR A 134 -21.65 3.95 -20.98
C TYR A 134 -20.54 3.59 -19.99
N LEU A 135 -20.55 2.36 -19.45
CA LEU A 135 -19.56 1.86 -18.49
C LEU A 135 -18.35 1.17 -19.14
N ASN A 136 -18.30 1.11 -20.47
CA ASN A 136 -17.06 0.82 -21.19
C ASN A 136 -16.17 2.06 -21.11
N PHE A 137 -15.45 2.20 -20.00
CA PHE A 137 -14.51 3.29 -19.79
C PHE A 137 -13.39 3.22 -20.83
N GLU A 138 -13.46 4.12 -21.82
CA GLU A 138 -12.36 4.35 -22.74
C GLU A 138 -11.13 4.82 -21.94
N GLN A 139 -9.92 4.45 -22.39
CA GLN A 139 -8.65 4.70 -21.69
C GLN A 139 -8.43 6.18 -21.31
N LYS A 140 -8.99 7.09 -22.12
CA LYS A 140 -8.98 8.54 -21.88
C LYS A 140 -9.87 8.94 -20.68
N GLY A 141 -11.01 8.29 -20.50
CA GLY A 141 -11.93 8.51 -19.38
C GLY A 141 -11.32 8.09 -18.05
N MET A 142 -10.69 6.91 -18.00
CA MET A 142 -10.00 6.42 -16.81
C MET A 142 -8.86 7.34 -16.37
N THR A 143 -8.08 7.85 -17.32
CA THR A 143 -7.00 8.82 -17.03
C THR A 143 -7.55 10.10 -16.41
N ARG A 144 -8.75 10.56 -16.85
CA ARG A 144 -9.41 11.74 -16.29
C ARG A 144 -9.91 11.48 -14.87
N ILE A 145 -10.52 10.32 -14.64
CA ILE A 145 -10.99 9.89 -13.32
C ILE A 145 -9.82 9.82 -12.34
N LEU A 146 -8.70 9.19 -12.73
CA LEU A 146 -7.50 9.13 -11.91
C LEU A 146 -7.00 10.52 -11.53
N LYS A 147 -6.90 11.47 -12.47
CA LYS A 147 -6.49 12.85 -12.17
C LYS A 147 -7.41 13.53 -11.14
N VAL A 148 -8.72 13.29 -11.24
CA VAL A 148 -9.69 13.81 -10.26
C VAL A 148 -9.49 13.16 -8.89
N CYS A 149 -9.36 11.83 -8.82
CA CYS A 149 -9.14 11.12 -7.55
C CYS A 149 -7.84 11.56 -6.86
N TYR A 150 -6.74 11.69 -7.61
CA TYR A 150 -5.48 12.20 -7.07
C TYR A 150 -5.60 13.65 -6.60
N GLY A 151 -6.31 14.50 -7.35
CA GLY A 151 -6.58 15.89 -6.94
C GLY A 151 -7.37 15.97 -5.63
N VAL A 152 -8.47 15.21 -5.52
CA VAL A 152 -9.31 15.17 -4.32
C VAL A 152 -8.55 14.65 -3.10
N SER A 153 -7.79 13.56 -3.26
CA SER A 153 -7.03 12.96 -2.13
C SER A 153 -5.91 13.89 -1.65
N PHE A 154 -5.23 14.57 -2.58
CA PHE A 154 -4.21 15.56 -2.22
C PHE A 154 -4.79 16.76 -1.47
N LEU A 155 -5.97 17.26 -1.88
CA LEU A 155 -6.69 18.31 -1.15
C LEU A 155 -7.12 17.83 0.25
N SER A 156 -7.63 16.60 0.37
CA SER A 156 -8.03 16.02 1.66
C SER A 156 -6.86 15.83 2.61
N SER A 157 -5.67 15.50 2.08
CA SER A 157 -4.44 15.35 2.87
C SER A 157 -3.82 16.70 3.29
N ALA A 158 -4.25 17.81 2.68
CA ALA A 158 -3.72 19.16 2.92
C ALA A 158 -4.59 20.02 3.86
N VAL A 159 -5.82 19.59 4.15
CA VAL A 159 -6.77 20.22 5.08
C VAL A 159 -6.69 19.55 6.44
#